data_AF-A0A8E0MEJ9-F1
#
_entry.id   AF-A0A8E0MEJ9-F1
#
_cell.length_a   1.000
_cell.length_b   1.000
_cell.length_c   1.000
_cell.angle_alpha   90.00
_cell.angle_beta   90.00
_cell.angle_gamma   90.00
#
_symmetry.space_group_name_H-M   'P 1'
#
loop_
_entity.id
_entity.type
_entity.pdbx_description
1 polymer ?
#
loop_
_entity_poly.entity_id
_entity_poly.type
_entity_poly.pdbx_seq_one_letter_code
_entity_poly.pdbx_strand_id
1 'polypeptide(L)' 'MTKINLVALGGVRENGKNMYAVEVDDQIFVCDFGLKYPDNELLGIDVVIPDFSYLTENADRIAGI' A
#
# COMPACT_ATOMS: atom_id res chain seq x y z
N MET A 1 24.07 7.35 -9.06
CA MET A 1 22.75 7.36 -9.73
C MET A 1 21.72 7.10 -8.66
N THR A 2 20.65 7.89 -8.60
CA THR A 2 19.52 7.65 -7.71
C THR A 2 18.82 6.37 -8.09
N LYS A 3 18.51 5.51 -7.12
CA LYS A 3 17.75 4.28 -7.34
C LYS A 3 16.29 4.54 -6.99
N ILE A 4 15.39 4.20 -7.92
CA ILE A 4 13.95 4.35 -7.74
C ILE A 4 13.30 2.98 -7.88
N ASN A 5 12.53 2.56 -6.88
CA ASN A 5 11.71 1.35 -6.93
C ASN A 5 10.24 1.70 -6.71
N LEU A 6 9.34 0.98 -7.37
CA LEU A 6 7.90 1.10 -7.16
C LEU A 6 7.38 -0.22 -6.58
N VAL A 7 6.68 -0.13 -5.45
CA VAL A 7 6.05 -1.26 -4.78
C VAL A 7 4.54 -1.03 -4.80
N ALA A 8 3.79 -2.01 -5.30
CA ALA A 8 2.34 -2.01 -5.22
C ALA A 8 1.90 -2.88 -4.04
N LEU A 9 1.25 -2.28 -3.05
CA LEU A 9 0.73 -2.95 -1.86
C LEU A 9 -0.79 -3.19 -1.97
N GLY A 10 -1.48 -2.46 -2.87
CA GLY A 10 -2.87 -2.70 -3.23
C GLY A 10 -3.34 -1.85 -4.42
N GLY A 11 -4.45 -2.23 -5.06
CA GLY A 11 -5.01 -1.52 -6.22
C GLY A 11 -4.56 -2.04 -7.58
N VAL A 12 -3.63 -3.00 -7.64
CA VAL A 12 -3.21 -3.65 -8.89
C VAL A 12 -4.11 -4.82 -9.23
N ARG A 13 -4.73 -4.77 -10.43
CA ARG A 13 -5.70 -5.77 -10.93
C ARG A 13 -6.94 -5.91 -10.04
N GLU A 14 -7.31 -4.85 -9.35
CA GLU A 14 -8.54 -4.74 -8.57
C GLU A 14 -9.06 -3.30 -8.54
N ASN A 15 -10.24 -3.09 -7.95
CA ASN A 15 -10.81 -1.76 -7.73
C ASN A 15 -10.95 -1.51 -6.22
N GLY A 16 -10.26 -0.49 -5.72
CA GLY A 16 -10.17 -0.15 -4.30
C GLY A 16 -8.84 -0.60 -3.67
N LYS A 17 -8.70 -0.31 -2.37
CA LYS A 17 -7.52 -0.61 -1.53
C LYS A 17 -6.19 -0.16 -2.15
N ASN A 18 -6.21 0.97 -2.85
CA ASN A 18 -5.03 1.58 -3.46
C ASN A 18 -3.98 1.88 -2.40
N MET A 19 -2.77 1.36 -2.59
CA MET A 19 -1.62 1.68 -1.77
C MET A 19 -0.37 1.36 -2.57
N TYR A 20 0.48 2.37 -2.73
CA TYR A 20 1.74 2.27 -3.45
C TYR A 20 2.85 2.86 -2.59
N ALA A 21 4.07 2.37 -2.78
CA ALA A 21 5.26 2.97 -2.18
C ALA A 21 6.30 3.23 -3.27
N VAL A 22 6.83 4.44 -3.27
CA VAL A 22 7.97 4.84 -4.10
C VAL A 22 9.19 4.90 -3.19
N GLU A 23 10.15 4.02 -3.44
CA GLU A 23 11.45 4.07 -2.78
C GLU A 23 12.38 4.96 -3.59
N VAL A 24 12.97 5.97 -2.95
CA VAL A 24 14.02 6.82 -3.52
C VAL A 24 15.24 6.70 -2.62
N ASP A 25 16.26 6.00 -3.12
CA ASP A 25 17.41 5.58 -2.32
C ASP A 25 16.97 4.89 -1.02
N ASP A 26 17.21 5.48 0.16
CA ASP A 26 16.86 4.88 1.46
C ASP A 26 15.49 5.32 2.00
N GLN A 27 14.79 6.22 1.31
CA GLN A 27 13.51 6.79 1.75
C GLN A 27 12.32 6.14 1.06
N ILE A 28 11.22 6.00 1.81
CA ILE A 28 9.95 5.47 1.32
C ILE A 28 8.90 6.59 1.35
N PHE A 29 8.28 6.84 0.20
CA PHE A 29 7.11 7.72 0.06
C PHE A 29 5.90 6.86 -0.24
N VAL A 30 4.89 6.91 0.63
CA VAL A 30 3.64 6.17 0.41
C VAL A 30 2.70 7.02 -0.43
N CYS A 31 1.95 6.41 -1.32
CA CYS A 31 0.91 7.04 -2.12
C CYS A 31 -0.40 6.30 -1.87
N ASP A 32 -1.37 7.00 -1.30
CA ASP A 32 -2.66 6.50 -0.83
C ASP A 32 -2.60 5.46 0.30
N PHE A 33 -3.69 5.43 1.08
CA PHE A 33 -4.02 4.37 2.01
C PHE A 33 -5.51 4.07 1.87
N GLY A 34 -5.87 3.52 0.71
CA GLY A 34 -7.25 3.24 0.35
C GLY A 34 -7.82 2.00 1.05
N LEU A 35 -9.15 1.89 1.03
CA LEU A 35 -9.89 0.68 1.39
C LEU A 35 -10.66 0.14 0.18
N LYS A 36 -11.15 -1.09 0.30
CA LYS A 36 -12.05 -1.71 -0.67
C LYS A 36 -13.29 -2.23 0.03
N TYR A 37 -14.46 -2.03 -0.56
CA TYR A 37 -15.68 -2.67 -0.11
C TYR A 37 -15.68 -4.16 -0.53
N PRO A 38 -16.10 -5.07 0.36
CA PRO A 38 -16.16 -6.49 0.07
C PRO A 38 -17.16 -6.79 -1.04
N ASP A 39 -16.92 -7.88 -1.77
CA ASP A 39 -17.92 -8.46 -2.66
C ASP A 39 -18.95 -9.28 -1.86
N ASN A 40 -19.97 -9.77 -2.56
CA ASN A 40 -21.07 -10.52 -1.94
C ASN A 40 -20.63 -11.89 -1.37
N GLU A 41 -19.40 -12.35 -1.64
CA GLU A 41 -18.88 -13.63 -1.15
C GLU A 41 -18.24 -13.49 0.24
N LEU A 42 -17.75 -12.30 0.59
CA LEU A 42 -17.13 -11.99 1.87
C LEU A 42 -18.17 -11.65 2.95
N LEU A 43 -18.94 -12.66 3.37
CA LEU A 43 -20.01 -12.51 4.36
C LEU A 43 -19.50 -12.01 5.72
N GLY A 44 -20.13 -10.96 6.23
CA GLY A 44 -19.82 -10.38 7.55
C GLY A 44 -18.58 -9.47 7.59
N ILE A 45 -17.93 -9.23 6.44
CA ILE A 45 -16.85 -8.25 6.31
C ILE A 45 -17.46 -6.88 6.00
N ASP A 46 -16.96 -5.83 6.66
CA ASP A 46 -17.36 -4.44 6.38
C ASP A 46 -16.45 -3.78 5.33
N VAL A 47 -15.14 -3.96 5.47
CA VAL A 47 -14.10 -3.37 4.60
C VAL A 47 -12.89 -4.29 4.46
N VAL A 48 -12.16 -4.15 3.36
CA VAL A 48 -10.88 -4.80 3.10
C VAL A 48 -9.79 -3.73 2.99
N ILE A 49 -8.70 -3.90 3.74
CA ILE A 49 -7.53 -3.01 3.72
C ILE A 49 -6.32 -3.71 3.10
N PRO A 50 -5.35 -2.96 2.53
CA PRO A 50 -4.10 -3.53 2.05
C PRO A 50 -3.24 -4.06 3.21
N ASP A 51 -2.42 -5.07 2.92
CA ASP A 51 -1.39 -5.54 3.86
C ASP A 51 -0.21 -4.56 3.82
N PHE A 52 0.01 -3.86 4.94
CA PHE A 52 1.06 -2.86 5.10
C PHE A 52 2.24 -3.38 5.95
N SER A 53 2.42 -4.70 6.07
CA SER A 53 3.54 -5.31 6.79
C SER A 53 4.89 -4.80 6.28
N TYR A 54 5.05 -4.64 4.96
CA TYR A 54 6.25 -4.04 4.35
C TYR A 54 6.57 -2.64 4.91
N LEU A 55 5.56 -1.79 5.10
CA LEU A 55 5.74 -0.45 5.68
C LEU A 55 6.09 -0.53 7.17
N THR A 56 5.47 -1.47 7.88
CA THR A 56 5.74 -1.70 9.32
C THR A 56 7.18 -2.15 9.56
N GLU A 57 7.71 -3.03 8.71
CA GLU A 57 9.08 -3.54 8.77
C GLU A 57 10.13 -2.49 8.38
N ASN A 58 9.74 -1.44 7.64
CA ASN A 58 10.63 -0.37 7.15
C ASN A 58 10.22 1.02 7.69
N ALA A 59 9.57 1.06 8.85
CA ALA A 59 8.93 2.27 9.36
C ALA A 59 9.90 3.45 9.55
N ASP A 60 11.18 3.16 9.84
CA ASP A 60 12.26 4.13 10.00
C ASP A 60 12.65 4.85 8.70
N ARG A 61 12.33 4.25 7.55
CA ARG A 61 12.62 4.78 6.22
C ARG A 61 11.49 5.63 5.64
N ILE A 62 10.31 5.65 6.28
CA ILE A 62 9.14 6.36 5.77
C ILE A 62 9.35 7.87 5.90
N ALA A 63 9.41 8.54 4.76
CA ALA A 63 9.56 9.99 4.67
C ALA A 63 8.22 10.73 4.69
N GLY A 64 7.13 10.07 4.27
CA GLY A 64 5.79 10.64 4.27
C GLY A 64 4.76 9.79 3.53
N ILE A 65 3.50 10.23 3.63
CA ILE A 65 2.34 9.77 2.87
C ILE A 65 1.83 10.96 2.05
#